data_AF-A0A6C0E8H4-F1
#
_entry.id   AF-A0A6C0E8H4-F1
#
_cell.length_a   1.000
_cell.length_b   1.000
_cell.length_c   1.000
_cell.angle_alpha   90.00
_cell.angle_beta   90.00
_cell.angle_gamma   90.00
#
_symmetry.space_group_name_H-M   'P 1'
#
loop_
_entity.id
_entity.type
_entity.pdbx_description
1 polymer ?
#
loop_
_entity_poly.entity_id
_entity_poly.type
_entity_poly.pdbx_seq_one_letter_code
_entity_poly.pdbx_strand_id
1 'polypeptide(L)'
;MFFNNTIFKRRFQFQLSYFLIPLACVIYIYIPNTRKYLLYHIVCIGIIGTIDTYYNYIENNIGIGTAVISTLVHLSLLIVLINFKKYGGISIISLFLLCIANLTILLLPYWPYPIKRETLLILYNLIYISLYFAFTLLL
;
A
#
# COMPACT_ATOMS: atom_id res chain seq x y z
N MET A 1 12.23 -15.44 -15.64
CA MET A 1 11.64 -16.55 -14.86
C MET A 1 12.78 -17.38 -14.24
N PHE A 2 13.52 -16.84 -13.25
CA PHE A 2 14.80 -17.43 -12.81
C PHE A 2 14.86 -17.96 -11.37
N PHE A 3 13.75 -17.89 -10.60
CA PHE A 3 13.76 -18.28 -9.18
C PHE A 3 12.64 -19.24 -8.80
N ASN A 4 12.30 -20.20 -9.66
CA ASN A 4 11.14 -21.05 -9.39
C ASN A 4 11.35 -22.08 -8.26
N ASN A 5 12.60 -22.35 -7.83
CA ASN A 5 12.92 -23.37 -6.81
C ASN A 5 14.11 -23.00 -5.89
N THR A 6 14.28 -21.73 -5.52
CA THR A 6 15.38 -21.35 -4.60
C THR A 6 14.93 -21.34 -3.13
N ILE A 7 15.89 -21.58 -2.23
CA ILE A 7 15.77 -21.39 -0.76
C ILE A 7 15.17 -20.01 -0.42
N PHE A 8 15.36 -19.01 -1.31
CA PHE A 8 14.76 -17.69 -1.23
C PHE A 8 13.22 -17.70 -1.20
N LYS A 9 12.55 -18.55 -1.99
CA LYS A 9 11.07 -18.66 -2.00
C LYS A 9 10.52 -19.18 -0.67
N ARG A 10 11.29 -20.03 0.04
CA ARG A 10 10.93 -20.51 1.39
C ARG A 10 11.19 -19.47 2.48
N ARG A 11 12.12 -18.51 2.29
CA ARG A 11 12.43 -17.48 3.30
C ARG A 11 11.62 -16.19 3.13
N PHE A 12 11.22 -15.83 1.91
CA PHE A 12 10.40 -14.65 1.62
C PHE A 12 8.90 -14.97 1.55
N GLN A 13 8.35 -15.61 2.59
CA GLN A 13 6.89 -15.80 2.68
C GLN A 13 6.14 -14.55 3.16
N PHE A 14 6.87 -13.56 3.69
CA PHE A 14 6.27 -12.36 4.24
C PHE A 14 5.91 -11.37 3.12
N GLN A 15 4.68 -10.91 3.15
CA GLN A 15 4.23 -9.80 2.32
C GLN A 15 4.91 -8.50 2.75
N LEU A 16 5.22 -7.64 1.79
CA LEU A 16 5.83 -6.33 2.01
C LEU A 16 5.02 -5.45 2.97
N SER A 17 3.69 -5.61 2.96
CA SER A 17 2.74 -4.93 3.84
C SER A 17 3.03 -5.13 5.33
N TYR A 18 3.59 -6.28 5.72
CA TYR A 18 3.86 -6.62 7.12
C TYR A 18 4.91 -5.69 7.74
N PHE A 19 5.82 -5.16 6.91
CA PHE A 19 6.86 -4.23 7.35
C PHE A 19 6.49 -2.78 7.02
N LEU A 20 5.90 -2.54 5.84
CA LEU A 20 5.59 -1.19 5.40
C LEU A 20 4.46 -0.54 6.20
N ILE A 21 3.43 -1.29 6.59
CA ILE A 21 2.30 -0.72 7.35
C ILE A 21 2.76 -0.20 8.72
N PRO A 22 3.42 -1.01 9.58
CA PRO A 22 3.92 -0.51 10.86
C PRO A 22 4.89 0.66 10.70
N LEU A 23 5.82 0.57 9.73
CA LEU A 23 6.80 1.62 9.49
C LEU A 23 6.13 2.94 9.07
N ALA A 24 5.19 2.89 8.12
CA ALA A 24 4.47 4.07 7.65
C ALA A 24 3.64 4.70 8.79
N CYS A 25 2.97 3.87 9.61
CA CYS A 25 2.22 4.35 10.77
C CYS A 25 3.12 5.06 11.79
N VAL A 26 4.27 4.46 12.15
CA VAL A 26 5.23 5.07 13.08
C VAL A 26 5.72 6.41 12.54
N ILE A 27 6.17 6.45 11.28
CA ILE A 27 6.69 7.69 10.68
C ILE A 27 5.59 8.77 10.64
N TYR A 28 4.36 8.42 10.25
CA TYR A 28 3.24 9.36 10.15
C TYR A 28 2.81 9.95 11.50
N ILE A 29 2.77 9.11 12.55
CA ILE A 29 2.36 9.52 13.89
C ILE A 29 3.44 10.41 14.53
N TYR A 30 4.69 9.94 14.56
CA TYR A 30 5.76 10.55 15.34
C TYR A 30 6.52 11.67 14.61
N ILE A 31 6.45 11.76 13.27
CA ILE A 31 7.17 12.78 12.50
C ILE A 31 6.18 13.61 11.67
N PRO A 32 5.58 14.68 12.23
CA PRO A 32 4.49 15.44 11.60
C PRO A 32 4.80 15.99 10.20
N ASN A 33 6.05 16.36 9.93
CA ASN A 33 6.48 16.88 8.64
C ASN A 33 6.34 15.86 7.50
N THR A 34 6.31 14.56 7.82
CA THR A 34 6.20 13.50 6.82
C THR A 34 4.77 13.26 6.35
N ARG A 35 3.76 13.76 7.08
CA ARG A 35 2.34 13.50 6.80
C ARG A 35 1.93 13.88 5.38
N LYS A 36 2.41 15.04 4.89
CA LYS A 36 2.18 15.51 3.52
C LYS A 36 2.85 14.66 2.43
N TYR A 37 3.88 13.90 2.78
CA TYR A 37 4.54 12.99 1.85
C TYR A 37 3.91 11.60 1.88
N LEU A 38 3.45 11.15 3.04
CA LEU A 38 2.97 9.78 3.23
C LEU A 38 1.46 9.60 3.04
N LEU A 39 0.66 10.66 3.12
CA LEU A 39 -0.80 10.57 3.11
C LEU A 39 -1.31 9.73 1.93
N TYR A 40 -0.86 10.04 0.71
CA TYR A 40 -1.33 9.37 -0.49
C TYR A 40 -0.94 7.89 -0.48
N HIS A 41 0.29 7.59 -0.06
CA HIS A 41 0.81 6.22 0.01
C HIS A 41 0.10 5.38 1.06
N ILE A 42 -0.21 5.94 2.23
CA ILE A 42 -0.95 5.24 3.28
C ILE A 42 -2.37 4.91 2.79
N VAL A 43 -3.02 5.82 2.07
CA VAL A 43 -4.33 5.54 1.45
C VAL A 43 -4.23 4.46 0.37
N CYS A 44 -3.21 4.53 -0.50
CA CYS A 44 -2.96 3.48 -1.50
C CYS A 44 -2.79 2.11 -0.83
N ILE A 45 -1.98 2.02 0.24
CA ILE A 45 -1.77 0.78 1.00
C ILE A 45 -3.06 0.29 1.66
N GLY A 46 -3.86 1.19 2.24
CA GLY A 46 -5.14 0.83 2.86
C GLY A 46 -6.14 0.26 1.86
N ILE A 47 -6.31 0.90 0.70
CA ILE A 47 -7.24 0.42 -0.34
C ILE A 47 -6.75 -0.89 -0.95
N ILE A 48 -5.49 -0.92 -1.41
CA ILE A 48 -4.92 -2.11 -2.07
C ILE A 48 -4.88 -3.29 -1.11
N GLY A 49 -4.48 -3.09 0.14
CA GLY A 49 -4.41 -4.17 1.12
C GLY A 49 -5.80 -4.70 1.54
N THR A 50 -6.84 -3.86 1.48
CA THR A 50 -8.23 -4.33 1.63
C THR A 50 -8.62 -5.24 0.47
N ILE A 51 -8.33 -4.84 -0.77
CA ILE A 51 -8.58 -5.66 -1.97
C ILE A 51 -7.78 -6.97 -1.91
N ASP A 52 -6.50 -6.91 -1.54
CA ASP A 52 -5.63 -8.08 -1.40
C ASP A 52 -6.14 -9.05 -0.33
N THR A 53 -6.62 -8.53 0.80
CA THR A 53 -7.24 -9.35 1.85
C THR A 53 -8.47 -10.10 1.32
N TYR A 54 -9.31 -9.45 0.51
CA TYR A 54 -10.47 -10.08 -0.12
C TYR A 54 -10.04 -11.21 -1.08
N TYR A 55 -9.04 -10.98 -1.93
CA TYR A 55 -8.52 -12.04 -2.80
C TYR A 55 -7.89 -13.20 -2.01
N ASN A 56 -7.14 -12.92 -0.94
CA ASN A 56 -6.61 -13.97 -0.08
C ASN A 56 -7.71 -14.79 0.59
N TYR A 57 -8.83 -14.17 0.96
CA TYR A 57 -9.99 -14.88 1.52
C TYR A 57 -10.60 -15.86 0.51
N ILE A 58 -10.76 -15.43 -0.74
CA ILE A 58 -11.38 -16.26 -1.79
C ILE A 58 -10.42 -17.31 -2.34
N GLU A 59 -9.20 -16.93 -2.71
CA GLU A 59 -8.26 -17.80 -3.43
C GLU A 59 -7.41 -18.67 -2.49
N ASN A 60 -6.98 -18.10 -1.37
CA ASN A 60 -6.08 -18.77 -0.43
C ASN A 60 -6.79 -19.32 0.81
N ASN A 61 -8.13 -19.16 0.88
CA ASN A 61 -8.99 -19.66 1.98
C ASN A 61 -8.47 -19.27 3.38
N ILE A 62 -7.96 -18.03 3.54
CA ILE A 62 -7.58 -17.54 4.86
C ILE A 62 -8.80 -17.55 5.80
N GLY A 63 -8.60 -17.87 7.07
CA GLY A 63 -9.71 -17.96 8.03
C GLY A 63 -10.47 -16.63 8.17
N ILE A 64 -11.79 -16.67 8.31
CA ILE A 64 -12.63 -15.48 8.35
C ILE A 64 -12.19 -14.44 9.39
N GLY A 65 -11.74 -14.88 10.58
CA GLY A 65 -11.21 -13.99 11.61
C GLY A 65 -9.97 -13.23 11.15
N THR A 66 -9.06 -13.90 10.43
CA THR A 66 -7.86 -13.26 9.86
C THR A 66 -8.21 -12.25 8.76
N ALA A 67 -9.19 -12.58 7.90
CA ALA A 67 -9.68 -11.68 6.87
C ALA A 67 -10.32 -10.42 7.46
N VAL A 68 -11.16 -10.58 8.51
CA VAL A 68 -11.81 -9.46 9.20
C VAL A 68 -10.77 -8.56 9.86
N ILE A 69 -9.83 -9.12 10.64
CA ILE A 69 -8.78 -8.34 11.30
C ILE A 69 -7.92 -7.60 10.28
N SER A 70 -7.46 -8.29 9.24
CA SER A 70 -6.64 -7.68 8.18
C SER A 70 -7.40 -6.54 7.49
N THR A 71 -8.69 -6.74 7.17
CA THR A 71 -9.53 -5.70 6.58
C THR A 71 -9.65 -4.48 7.50
N LEU A 72 -9.91 -4.69 8.80
CA LEU A 72 -10.02 -3.59 9.77
C LEU A 72 -8.71 -2.80 9.90
N VAL A 73 -7.55 -3.49 9.91
CA VAL A 73 -6.24 -2.84 9.94
C VAL A 73 -6.06 -1.95 8.70
N HIS A 74 -6.34 -2.46 7.50
CA HIS A 74 -6.20 -1.68 6.27
C HIS A 74 -7.18 -0.52 6.18
N LEU A 75 -8.44 -0.70 6.60
CA LEU A 75 -9.42 0.37 6.67
C LEU A 75 -9.02 1.44 7.70
N SER A 76 -8.41 1.05 8.82
CA SER A 76 -7.94 2.03 9.82
C SER A 76 -6.89 2.99 9.27
N LEU A 77 -6.11 2.59 8.26
CA LEU A 77 -5.13 3.46 7.59
C LEU A 77 -5.80 4.64 6.88
N LEU A 78 -7.07 4.51 6.48
CA LEU A 78 -7.82 5.58 5.82
C LEU A 78 -8.12 6.76 6.76
N ILE A 79 -7.88 6.64 8.07
CA ILE A 79 -8.03 7.73 9.04
C ILE A 79 -7.18 8.96 8.68
N VAL A 80 -6.08 8.78 7.93
CA VAL A 80 -5.22 9.88 7.46
C VAL A 80 -5.98 10.87 6.57
N LEU A 81 -7.09 10.46 5.95
CA LEU A 81 -7.95 11.31 5.13
C LEU A 81 -8.65 12.42 5.92
N ILE A 82 -8.76 12.31 7.25
CA ILE A 82 -9.30 13.40 8.09
C ILE A 82 -8.50 14.70 7.89
N ASN A 83 -7.20 14.59 7.66
CA ASN A 83 -6.32 15.72 7.43
C ASN A 83 -6.06 16.01 5.95
N PHE A 84 -6.90 15.48 5.04
CA PHE A 84 -6.68 15.57 3.60
C PHE A 84 -6.61 17.01 3.09
N LYS A 85 -7.51 17.90 3.55
CA LYS A 85 -7.46 19.33 3.17
C LYS A 85 -6.15 20.01 3.59
N LYS A 86 -5.52 19.57 4.68
CA LYS A 86 -4.30 20.19 5.22
C LYS A 86 -3.02 19.67 4.55
N TYR A 87 -2.98 18.38 4.24
CA TYR A 87 -1.74 17.71 3.79
C TYR A 87 -1.84 17.09 2.39
N GLY A 88 -2.98 17.23 1.71
CA GLY A 88 -3.25 16.58 0.44
C GLY A 88 -2.62 17.24 -0.77
N GLY A 89 -1.81 18.29 -0.64
CA GLY A 89 -1.10 18.89 -1.77
C GLY A 89 0.00 17.98 -2.34
N ILE A 90 0.23 18.03 -3.66
CA ILE A 90 1.36 17.31 -4.27
C ILE A 90 2.68 17.84 -3.71
N SER A 91 3.58 16.90 -3.41
CA SER A 91 4.96 17.18 -3.06
C SER A 91 5.89 16.39 -3.96
N ILE A 92 7.02 17.00 -4.35
CA ILE A 92 8.08 16.32 -5.09
C ILE A 92 8.60 15.08 -4.35
N ILE A 93 8.62 15.11 -3.02
CA ILE A 93 9.03 13.97 -2.19
C ILE A 93 7.99 12.84 -2.27
N SER A 94 6.69 13.18 -2.28
CA SER A 94 5.62 12.19 -2.47
C SER A 94 5.70 11.55 -3.86
N LEU A 95 5.99 12.33 -4.91
CA LEU A 95 6.21 11.78 -6.25
C LEU A 95 7.45 10.87 -6.31
N PHE A 96 8.53 11.24 -5.63
CA PHE A 96 9.71 10.40 -5.52
C PHE A 96 9.40 9.07 -4.81
N LEU A 97 8.59 9.10 -3.75
CA LEU A 97 8.10 7.89 -3.07
C LEU A 97 7.21 7.04 -3.98
N LEU A 98 6.40 7.64 -4.87
CA LEU A 98 5.64 6.91 -5.89
C LEU A 98 6.57 6.16 -6.85
N CYS A 99 7.63 6.81 -7.32
CA CYS A 99 8.63 6.16 -8.17
C CYS A 99 9.31 4.99 -7.43
N ILE A 100 9.67 5.16 -6.15
CA ILE A 100 10.23 4.09 -5.31
C ILE A 100 9.23 2.94 -5.16
N ALA A 101 7.95 3.24 -4.89
CA ALA A 101 6.91 2.22 -4.74
C ALA A 101 6.75 1.40 -6.05
N ASN A 102 6.66 2.09 -7.19
CA ASN A 102 6.57 1.46 -8.51
C ASN A 102 7.80 0.59 -8.81
N LEU A 103 9.00 1.10 -8.54
CA LEU A 103 10.25 0.35 -8.72
C LEU A 103 10.28 -0.89 -7.82
N THR A 104 9.83 -0.76 -6.58
CA THR A 104 9.75 -1.87 -5.63
C THR A 104 8.80 -2.96 -6.12
N ILE A 105 7.63 -2.58 -6.64
CA ILE A 105 6.64 -3.51 -7.20
C ILE A 105 7.23 -4.29 -8.39
N LEU A 106 7.91 -3.59 -9.29
CA LEU A 106 8.50 -4.19 -10.50
C LEU A 106 9.67 -5.11 -10.19
N LEU A 107 10.58 -4.66 -9.31
CA LEU A 107 11.84 -5.34 -9.03
C LEU A 107 11.77 -6.38 -7.91
N LEU A 108 10.63 -6.52 -7.22
CA LEU A 108 10.51 -7.52 -6.17
C LEU A 108 10.81 -8.91 -6.76
N PRO A 109 11.80 -9.67 -6.25
CA PRO A 109 12.21 -10.93 -6.89
C PRO A 109 11.15 -12.03 -6.75
N TYR A 110 10.40 -12.01 -5.64
CA TYR A 110 9.29 -12.90 -5.37
C TYR A 110 8.00 -12.09 -5.16
N TRP A 111 6.87 -12.61 -5.62
CA TRP A 111 5.57 -11.94 -5.52
C TRP A 111 4.62 -12.75 -4.63
N PRO A 112 4.49 -12.41 -3.34
CA PRO A 112 3.70 -13.16 -2.36
C PRO A 112 2.20 -12.79 -2.36
N TYR A 113 1.72 -12.10 -3.40
CA TYR A 113 0.36 -11.55 -3.46
C TYR A 113 -0.51 -12.30 -4.48
N PRO A 114 -1.80 -12.54 -4.19
CA PRO A 114 -2.74 -13.06 -5.18
C PRO A 114 -2.96 -12.08 -6.35
N ILE A 115 -2.98 -10.77 -6.08
CA ILE A 115 -3.11 -9.75 -7.13
C ILE A 115 -1.86 -9.75 -8.00
N LYS A 116 -1.99 -9.73 -9.33
CA LYS A 116 -0.86 -9.65 -10.26
C LYS A 116 -0.06 -8.34 -10.10
N ARG A 117 1.24 -8.38 -10.39
CA ARG A 117 2.14 -7.22 -10.29
C ARG A 117 1.65 -6.02 -11.09
N GLU A 118 1.26 -6.28 -12.33
CA GLU A 118 0.81 -5.26 -13.27
C GLU A 118 -0.47 -4.61 -12.76
N THR A 119 -1.39 -5.41 -12.23
CA THR A 119 -2.64 -4.93 -11.62
C THR A 119 -2.36 -4.07 -10.40
N LEU A 120 -1.45 -4.50 -9.50
CA LEU A 120 -1.10 -3.72 -8.32
C LEU A 120 -0.44 -2.39 -8.71
N LEU A 121 0.47 -2.40 -9.69
CA LEU A 121 1.09 -1.19 -10.22
C LEU A 121 0.04 -0.21 -10.77
N ILE A 122 -0.90 -0.69 -11.59
CA ILE A 122 -1.98 0.13 -12.15
C ILE A 122 -2.85 0.71 -11.03
N LEU A 123 -3.31 -0.12 -10.09
CA LEU A 123 -4.14 0.31 -8.96
C LEU A 123 -3.43 1.38 -8.12
N TYR A 124 -2.15 1.19 -7.81
CA TYR A 124 -1.38 2.13 -7.01
C TYR A 124 -1.32 3.51 -7.66
N ASN A 125 -0.98 3.56 -8.96
CA ASN A 125 -0.90 4.82 -9.69
C ASN A 125 -2.29 5.44 -9.89
N LEU A 126 -3.32 4.64 -10.18
CA LEU A 126 -4.70 5.11 -10.33
C LEU A 126 -5.18 5.79 -9.04
N ILE A 127 -5.06 5.12 -7.88
CA ILE A 127 -5.49 5.66 -6.59
C ILE A 127 -4.73 6.95 -6.28
N TYR A 128 -3.40 6.95 -6.47
CA TYR A 128 -2.57 8.13 -6.22
C TYR A 128 -3.01 9.33 -7.07
N ILE A 129 -3.25 9.11 -8.37
CA ILE A 129 -3.70 10.16 -9.30
C ILE A 129 -5.13 10.62 -8.95
N SER A 130 -6.02 9.70 -8.58
CA SER A 130 -7.38 10.04 -8.14
C SER A 130 -7.37 10.92 -6.89
N LEU A 131 -6.50 10.64 -5.92
CA LEU A 131 -6.32 11.50 -4.74
C LEU A 131 -5.82 12.88 -5.13
N TYR A 132 -4.86 12.96 -6.05
CA TYR A 132 -4.41 14.26 -6.56
C TYR A 132 -5.56 15.08 -7.16
N PHE A 133 -6.32 14.51 -8.08
CA PHE A 133 -7.46 15.19 -8.67
C PHE A 133 -8.51 15.57 -7.62
N ALA A 134 -8.81 14.67 -6.69
CA ALA A 134 -9.75 14.94 -5.61
C ALA A 134 -9.30 16.14 -4.74
N PHE A 135 -8.00 16.25 -4.46
CA PHE A 135 -7.46 17.42 -3.74
C PHE A 135 -7.61 18.71 -4.56
N THR A 136 -7.27 18.67 -5.85
CA THR A 136 -7.39 19.86 -6.71
C THR A 136 -8.83 20.36 -6.88
N LEU A 137 -9.83 19.47 -6.80
CA LEU A 137 -11.25 19.82 -6.88
C LEU A 137 -11.82 20.36 -5.56
N LEU A 138 -11.14 20.13 -4.43
CA LEU A 138 -11.55 20.58 -3.11
C LEU A 138 -10.94 21.95 -2.71
N LEU A 139 -10.02 22.48 -3.53
CA LEU A 139 -9.45 23.82 -3.45
C LEU A 139 -10.35 24.82 -4.17
#